data_AF-A0A0C3BJN8-F1
#
_entry.id   AF-A0A0C3BJN8-F1
#
_cell.length_a   1.000
_cell.length_b   1.000
_cell.length_c   1.000
_cell.angle_alpha   90.00
_cell.angle_beta   90.00
_cell.angle_gamma   90.00
#
_symmetry.space_group_name_H-M   'P 1'
#
loop_
_entity.id
_entity.type
_entity.pdbx_description
1 polymer ?
#
loop_
_entity_poly.entity_id
_entity_poly.type
_entity_poly.pdbx_seq_one_letter_code
_entity_poly.pdbx_strand_id
1 'polypeptide(L)'
;MSGPDKPPWPKIYVKGFAMDWEKIRKLLDVEDDNDPKVHQMVYLIMRNFVDREKHWICAARRLEDGADVGVISLGEGSVGEDLEELMRKDLPVPEYLVKMPSVLSGPDVFEFLEW
;
A
#
# COMPACT_ATOMS: atom_id res chain seq x y z
N MET A 1 22.32 18.02 -11.36
CA MET A 1 21.40 17.74 -12.48
C MET A 1 20.01 17.64 -11.87
N SER A 2 19.20 18.69 -12.03
CA SER A 2 17.82 18.71 -11.55
C SER A 2 16.98 17.92 -12.55
N GLY A 3 16.33 16.84 -12.09
CA GLY A 3 15.40 16.07 -12.92
C GLY A 3 14.22 16.93 -13.37
N PRO A 4 13.44 16.49 -14.36
CA PRO A 4 12.28 17.25 -14.83
C PRO A 4 11.32 17.46 -13.66
N ASP A 5 11.08 18.72 -13.31
CA ASP A 5 10.04 19.14 -12.38
C ASP A 5 8.72 18.52 -12.84
N LYS A 6 8.20 17.55 -12.06
CA LYS A 6 6.89 16.96 -12.33
C LYS A 6 5.87 18.10 -12.35
N PRO A 7 4.91 18.12 -13.30
CA PRO A 7 3.86 19.13 -13.31
C PRO A 7 3.12 19.14 -11.97
N PRO A 8 2.56 20.28 -11.54
CA PRO A 8 1.91 20.45 -10.23
C PRO A 8 0.52 19.82 -10.24
N TRP A 9 0.43 18.53 -10.55
CA TRP A 9 -0.76 17.77 -10.26
C TRP A 9 -0.94 17.75 -8.74
N PRO A 10 -2.17 17.90 -8.22
CA PRO A 10 -2.42 17.78 -6.80
C PRO A 10 -1.90 16.43 -6.32
N LYS A 11 -1.17 16.44 -5.20
CA LYS A 11 -0.71 15.20 -4.58
C LYS A 11 -1.93 14.44 -4.08
N ILE A 12 -2.06 13.19 -4.51
CA ILE A 12 -3.08 12.28 -4.03
C ILE A 12 -2.45 11.41 -2.93
N TYR A 13 -3.21 11.15 -1.89
CA TYR A 13 -2.83 10.29 -0.77
C TYR A 13 -3.81 9.13 -0.65
N VAL A 14 -3.32 8.02 -0.10
CA VAL A 14 -4.11 6.82 0.17
C VAL A 14 -3.89 6.34 1.59
N LYS A 15 -4.97 6.01 2.31
CA LYS A 15 -4.96 5.39 3.63
C LYS A 15 -5.20 3.89 3.50
N GLY A 16 -4.29 3.09 4.04
CA GLY A 16 -4.30 1.66 3.77
C GLY A 16 -3.26 0.90 4.55
N PHE A 17 -3.09 -0.37 4.17
CA PHE A 17 -2.02 -1.23 4.65
C PHE A 17 -0.96 -1.38 3.56
N ALA A 18 0.31 -1.11 3.90
CA ALA A 18 1.42 -1.44 3.05
C ALA A 18 1.72 -2.95 3.09
N MET A 19 2.05 -3.52 1.93
CA MET A 19 2.65 -4.85 1.85
C MET A 19 4.04 -4.80 2.46
N ASP A 20 4.27 -5.62 3.48
CA ASP A 20 5.52 -5.67 4.21
C ASP A 20 6.39 -6.80 3.68
N TRP A 21 7.29 -6.44 2.76
CA TRP A 21 8.19 -7.39 2.12
C TRP A 21 9.13 -8.09 3.09
N GLU A 22 9.48 -7.49 4.21
CA GLU A 22 10.27 -8.19 5.22
C GLU A 22 9.44 -9.31 5.87
N LYS A 23 8.19 -9.01 6.24
CA LYS A 23 7.29 -10.03 6.83
C LYS A 23 6.91 -11.11 5.81
N ILE A 24 6.66 -10.74 4.56
CA ILE A 24 6.38 -11.68 3.46
C ILE A 24 7.56 -12.64 3.25
N ARG A 25 8.80 -12.11 3.21
CA ARG A 25 10.00 -12.96 3.06
C ARG A 25 10.15 -13.96 4.21
N LYS A 26 9.96 -13.49 5.45
CA LYS A 26 9.97 -14.37 6.63
C LYS A 26 8.88 -15.45 6.58
N LEU A 27 7.70 -15.11 6.05
CA LEU A 27 6.61 -16.08 5.90
C LEU A 27 6.88 -17.11 4.81
N LEU A 28 7.52 -16.69 3.72
CA LEU A 28 7.86 -17.54 2.58
C LEU A 28 9.19 -18.30 2.76
N ASP A 29 9.94 -18.02 3.84
CA ASP A 29 11.26 -18.57 4.12
C ASP A 29 12.24 -18.39 2.94
N VAL A 30 12.25 -17.18 2.37
CA VAL A 30 13.15 -16.79 1.26
C VAL A 30 14.21 -15.81 1.77
N GLU A 31 15.48 -16.09 1.47
CA GLU A 31 16.61 -15.33 2.02
C GLU A 31 16.81 -13.97 1.36
N ASP A 32 16.80 -13.91 0.03
CA ASP A 32 16.86 -12.65 -0.71
C ASP A 32 16.45 -12.88 -2.16
N ASP A 33 15.29 -12.37 -2.54
CA ASP A 33 14.96 -12.22 -3.93
C ASP A 33 14.03 -11.04 -4.19
N ASN A 34 14.61 -9.97 -4.75
CA ASN A 34 13.93 -9.14 -5.74
C ASN A 34 13.55 -9.99 -7.00
N ASP A 35 13.21 -11.29 -6.86
CA ASP A 35 12.74 -12.13 -7.95
C ASP A 35 11.37 -11.59 -8.36
N PRO A 36 11.25 -11.07 -9.60
CA PRO A 36 9.98 -10.57 -10.10
C PRO A 36 8.85 -11.60 -10.01
N LYS A 37 9.15 -12.90 -9.97
CA LYS A 37 8.17 -13.99 -9.80
C LYS A 37 7.59 -14.04 -8.40
N VAL A 38 8.39 -13.82 -7.34
CA VAL A 38 7.88 -13.74 -5.97
C VAL A 38 7.00 -12.51 -5.82
N HIS A 39 7.46 -11.38 -6.37
CA HIS A 39 6.66 -10.16 -6.46
C HIS A 39 5.31 -10.39 -7.17
N GLN A 40 5.34 -11.04 -8.32
CA GLN A 40 4.15 -11.37 -9.08
C GLN A 40 3.22 -12.36 -8.35
N MET A 41 3.78 -13.39 -7.71
CA MET A 41 3.01 -14.39 -6.96
C MET A 41 2.28 -13.75 -5.78
N VAL A 42 2.98 -12.95 -4.99
CA VAL A 42 2.40 -12.22 -3.86
C VAL A 42 1.32 -11.28 -4.36
N TYR A 43 1.58 -10.51 -5.41
CA TYR A 43 0.56 -9.65 -6.01
C TYR A 43 -0.70 -10.44 -6.43
N LEU A 44 -0.54 -11.61 -7.05
CA LEU A 44 -1.67 -12.47 -7.44
C LEU A 44 -2.45 -13.01 -6.24
N ILE A 45 -1.75 -13.43 -5.17
CA ILE A 45 -2.38 -13.88 -3.93
C ILE A 45 -3.19 -12.74 -3.32
N MET A 46 -2.59 -11.56 -3.18
CA MET A 46 -3.24 -10.40 -2.59
C MET A 46 -4.43 -9.94 -3.44
N ARG A 47 -4.28 -9.92 -4.77
CA ARG A 47 -5.37 -9.61 -5.70
C ARG A 47 -6.57 -10.55 -5.57
N ASN A 48 -6.35 -11.83 -5.29
CA ASN A 48 -7.42 -12.82 -5.12
C ASN A 48 -8.05 -12.77 -3.72
N PHE A 49 -7.30 -12.28 -2.73
CA PHE A 49 -7.77 -12.21 -1.35
C PHE A 49 -8.50 -10.91 -1.03
N VAL A 50 -8.09 -9.80 -1.64
CA VAL A 50 -8.71 -8.48 -1.43
C VAL A 50 -10.04 -8.41 -2.18
N ASP A 51 -11.10 -8.01 -1.48
CA ASP A 51 -12.38 -7.67 -2.09
C ASP A 51 -12.23 -6.37 -2.90
N ARG A 52 -11.99 -6.50 -4.21
CA ARG A 52 -11.68 -5.39 -5.12
C ARG A 52 -12.84 -4.46 -5.40
N GLU A 53 -14.07 -4.85 -5.05
CA GLU A 53 -15.22 -3.95 -5.13
C GLU A 53 -15.21 -2.94 -3.98
N LYS A 54 -14.55 -3.29 -2.86
CA LYS A 54 -14.51 -2.48 -1.65
C LYS A 54 -13.14 -1.88 -1.35
N HIS A 55 -12.06 -2.53 -1.79
CA HIS A 55 -10.69 -2.19 -1.42
C HIS A 55 -9.78 -2.25 -2.64
N TRP A 56 -9.07 -1.17 -2.92
CA TRP A 56 -8.20 -1.06 -4.09
C TRP A 56 -6.75 -1.39 -3.71
N ILE A 57 -6.01 -1.94 -4.66
CA ILE A 57 -4.57 -2.14 -4.55
C ILE A 57 -3.92 -1.09 -5.46
N CYS A 58 -2.90 -0.39 -4.95
CA CYS A 58 -2.17 0.63 -5.71
C CYS A 58 -0.69 0.64 -5.32
N ALA A 59 0.15 1.23 -6.16
CA ALA A 59 1.51 1.62 -5.79
C ALA A 59 1.49 2.99 -5.08
N ALA A 60 2.21 3.09 -3.98
CA ALA A 60 2.29 4.30 -3.17
C ALA A 60 3.71 4.47 -2.61
N ARG A 61 3.98 5.62 -2.01
CA ARG A 61 5.23 5.95 -1.35
C ARG A 61 5.00 6.24 0.13
N ARG A 62 5.82 5.64 0.99
CA ARG A 62 5.85 5.94 2.42
C ARG A 62 6.27 7.38 2.67
N LEU A 63 5.59 8.04 3.60
CA LEU A 63 5.89 9.43 3.96
C LEU A 63 7.14 9.55 4.85
N GLU A 64 7.48 8.50 5.60
CA GLU A 64 8.57 8.48 6.59
C GLU A 64 9.97 8.35 5.95
N ASP A 65 10.12 7.45 4.98
CA ASP A 65 11.42 7.06 4.41
C ASP A 65 11.45 7.20 2.88
N GLY A 66 10.32 7.52 2.24
CA GLY A 66 10.21 7.67 0.80
C GLY A 66 10.24 6.36 0.01
N ALA A 67 10.12 5.19 0.67
CA ALA A 67 10.12 3.90 -0.01
C ALA A 67 8.80 3.65 -0.78
N ASP A 68 8.92 3.13 -2.00
CA ASP A 68 7.79 2.72 -2.82
C ASP A 68 7.26 1.35 -2.36
N VAL A 69 5.95 1.23 -2.17
CA VAL A 69 5.26 0.07 -1.59
C VAL A 69 3.93 -0.20 -2.29
N GLY A 70 3.49 -1.46 -2.29
CA GLY A 70 2.11 -1.80 -2.62
C GLY A 70 1.20 -1.52 -1.43
N VAL A 71 0.07 -0.85 -1.64
CA VAL A 71 -0.91 -0.51 -0.60
C VAL A 71 -2.25 -1.13 -0.92
N ILE A 72 -2.91 -1.65 0.10
CA ILE A 72 -4.33 -2.03 0.06
C ILE A 72 -5.11 -0.92 0.76
N SER A 73 -5.96 -0.23 0.03
CA SER A 73 -6.76 0.87 0.56
C SER A 73 -7.81 0.38 1.55
N LEU A 74 -8.20 1.24 2.50
CA LEU A 74 -9.33 0.96 3.41
C LEU A 74 -10.70 1.15 2.76
N GLY A 75 -10.74 1.34 1.44
CA GLY A 75 -11.97 1.44 0.65
C GLY A 75 -12.49 2.85 0.50
N GLU A 76 -13.81 3.02 0.48
CA GLU A 76 -14.42 4.34 0.26
C GLU A 76 -13.92 5.38 1.28
N GLY A 77 -13.57 6.57 0.78
CA GLY A 77 -13.05 7.66 1.60
C GLY A 77 -11.60 7.51 2.06
N SER A 78 -10.90 6.46 1.61
CA SER A 78 -9.47 6.23 1.90
C SER A 78 -8.51 6.90 0.93
N VAL A 79 -8.98 7.63 -0.08
CA VAL A 79 -8.14 8.35 -1.05
C VAL A 79 -8.56 9.82 -1.06
N GLY A 80 -7.60 10.74 -1.09
CA GLY A 80 -7.88 12.17 -1.09
C GLY A 80 -6.63 13.05 -1.24
N GLU A 81 -6.84 14.36 -1.40
CA GLU A 81 -5.75 15.34 -1.57
C GLU A 81 -5.30 15.98 -0.24
N ASP A 82 -6.15 15.94 0.80
CA ASP A 82 -5.86 16.45 2.13
C ASP A 82 -5.23 15.37 3.02
N LEU A 83 -3.90 15.45 3.17
CA LEU A 83 -3.13 14.55 4.01
C LEU A 83 -3.59 14.58 5.48
N GLU A 84 -3.84 15.76 6.05
CA GLU A 84 -4.21 15.88 7.46
C GLU A 84 -5.60 15.30 7.73
N GLU A 85 -6.55 15.55 6.82
CA GLU A 85 -7.88 14.92 6.88
C GLU A 85 -7.74 13.40 6.88
N LEU A 86 -7.00 12.85 5.90
CA LEU A 86 -6.84 11.40 5.75
C LEU A 86 -6.18 10.77 6.97
N MET A 87 -5.13 11.40 7.52
CA MET A 87 -4.44 10.92 8.72
C MET A 87 -5.40 10.84 9.93
N ARG A 88 -6.25 11.84 10.13
CA ARG A 88 -7.22 11.89 11.25
C ARG A 88 -8.45 11.01 11.05
N LYS A 89 -8.77 10.64 9.81
CA LYS A 89 -9.98 9.89 9.46
C LYS A 89 -9.94 8.48 10.04
N ASP A 90 -10.87 8.15 10.91
CA ASP A 90 -11.05 6.77 11.38
C ASP A 90 -11.83 5.99 10.32
N LEU A 91 -11.18 4.98 9.74
CA LEU A 91 -11.77 4.15 8.68
C LEU A 91 -11.84 2.71 9.18
N PRO A 92 -13.00 2.04 9.01
CA PRO A 92 -13.17 0.68 9.50
C PRO A 92 -12.19 -0.26 8.78
N VAL A 93 -11.41 -1.00 9.56
CA VAL A 93 -10.52 -2.03 9.03
C VAL A 93 -11.31 -3.34 8.88
N PRO A 94 -11.42 -3.91 7.68
CA PRO A 94 -12.06 -5.20 7.47
C PRO A 94 -11.35 -6.33 8.23
N GLU A 95 -12.11 -7.23 8.86
CA GLU A 95 -11.54 -8.35 9.62
C GLU A 95 -10.55 -9.20 8.84
N TYR A 96 -10.77 -9.37 7.52
CA TYR A 96 -9.90 -10.18 6.69
C TYR A 96 -8.52 -9.55 6.49
N LEU A 97 -8.41 -8.22 6.53
CA LEU A 97 -7.12 -7.50 6.54
C LEU A 97 -6.47 -7.58 7.92
N VAL A 98 -7.26 -7.52 9.01
CA VAL A 98 -6.75 -7.73 10.38
C VAL A 98 -6.15 -9.12 10.55
N LYS A 99 -6.69 -10.12 9.85
CA LYS A 99 -6.22 -11.52 9.87
C LYS A 99 -4.95 -11.75 9.02
N MET A 100 -4.42 -10.72 8.35
CA MET A 100 -3.14 -10.74 7.61
C MET A 100 -2.01 -9.93 8.28
N PRO A 101 -1.81 -9.96 9.62
CA PRO A 101 -0.78 -9.12 10.25
C PRO A 101 0.65 -9.58 9.91
N SER A 102 0.79 -10.81 9.39
CA SER A 102 2.06 -11.43 9.01
C SER A 102 2.59 -10.97 7.64
N VAL A 103 1.87 -10.14 6.89
CA VAL A 103 2.34 -9.65 5.57
C VAL A 103 2.03 -8.17 5.33
N LEU A 104 1.34 -7.51 6.26
CA LEU A 104 0.90 -6.12 6.14
C LEU A 104 1.44 -5.25 7.28
N SER A 105 1.60 -3.96 7.01
CA SER A 105 1.96 -2.91 7.98
C SER A 105 1.03 -1.71 7.82
N GLY A 106 0.63 -1.09 8.93
CA GLY A 106 -0.37 -0.01 8.99
C GLY A 106 -1.57 -0.34 9.89
N PRO A 107 -2.72 0.35 9.72
CA PRO A 107 -3.03 1.25 8.61
C PRO A 107 -2.36 2.63 8.74
N ASP A 108 -1.83 3.16 7.63
CA ASP A 108 -1.13 4.45 7.54
C ASP A 108 -1.54 5.23 6.28
N VAL A 109 -1.01 6.45 6.11
CA VAL A 109 -1.21 7.27 4.90
C VAL A 109 0.05 7.29 4.05
N PHE A 110 -0.12 7.14 2.74
CA PHE A 110 0.93 7.07 1.72
C PHE A 110 0.67 8.07 0.60
N GLU A 111 1.72 8.55 -0.06
CA GLU A 111 1.60 9.32 -1.30
C GLU A 111 1.26 8.35 -2.45
N PHE A 112 0.14 8.56 -3.13
CA PHE A 112 -0.29 7.73 -4.25
C PHE A 112 0.63 7.95 -5.46
N LEU A 113 1.05 6.85 -6.10
CA LEU A 113 1.88 6.90 -7.31
C LEU A 113 1.08 6.48 -8.54
N GLU A 114 0.52 5.26 -8.51
CA GLU A 114 -0.24 4.68 -9.63
C GLU A 114 -1.13 3.50 -9.17
N TRP A 115 -2.07 3.10 -10.02
CA TRP A 115 -2.99 1.97 -9.79
C TRP A 115 -2.39 0.62 -10.16
#